data_AF-A0A7V6XMB1-F1
#
_entry.id   AF-A0A7V6XMB1-F1
#
_cell.length_a   1.000
_cell.length_b   1.000
_cell.length_c   1.000
_cell.angle_alpha   90.00
_cell.angle_beta   90.00
_cell.angle_gamma   90.00
#
_symmetry.space_group_name_H-M   'P 1'
#
loop_
_entity.id
_entity.type
_entity.pdbx_description
1 polymer ?
#
loop_
_entity_poly.entity_id
_entity_poly.type
_entity_poly.pdbx_seq_one_letter_code
_entity_poly.pdbx_strand_id
1 'polypeptide(L)'
;MKRAVVIFMEKKRDLLLQFGCLYTSFKHINAKDTDLVVFGTKDVLPLLPDDCVKLECEKASHPPELLHYPRINSIHCFTTEKAKELEKHYDIILRTDVDTFLTPAWNHYYPTTYTVGKGGYATYQIVKDHLKRVAKELGLNHRSLHNLGATHYGKTKSVIDVSTLAVTIGKHLLTKEFKTDKGKWPSWYGGVINMYSNEIAVNHLIKDVSIDRRHLDFESTSSDSVMNHAHLHCWHTDHVFSKFQFTAGKYDKLETKNLNMNKIKDYCLAIALKAKRDLPEIMK
;
A
#
# COMPACT_ATOMS: atom_id res chain seq x y z
N MET A 1 -1.28 -16.02 16.92
CA MET A 1 -0.99 -15.54 15.56
C MET A 1 -0.51 -14.12 15.67
N LYS A 2 0.70 -13.83 15.21
CA LYS A 2 1.29 -12.49 15.23
C LYS A 2 1.29 -11.92 13.81
N ARG A 3 0.86 -10.67 13.63
CA ARG A 3 0.76 -10.04 12.32
C ARG A 3 1.44 -8.67 12.27
N ALA A 4 1.68 -8.18 11.06
CA ALA A 4 2.23 -6.85 10.86
C ALA A 4 1.51 -6.11 9.74
N VAL A 5 1.45 -4.78 9.87
CA VAL A 5 1.23 -3.86 8.77
C VAL A 5 2.59 -3.38 8.31
N VAL A 6 2.90 -3.56 7.02
CA VAL A 6 4.22 -3.34 6.45
C VAL A 6 4.13 -2.28 5.36
N ILE A 7 4.92 -1.22 5.51
CA ILE A 7 4.99 -0.10 4.58
C ILE A 7 6.45 0.22 4.21
N PHE A 8 6.64 1.01 3.14
CA PHE A 8 7.92 1.62 2.80
C PHE A 8 7.86 3.15 3.00
N MET A 9 8.95 3.72 3.51
CA MET A 9 9.11 5.15 3.77
C MET A 9 10.41 5.71 3.21
N GLU A 10 10.35 6.92 2.68
CA GLU A 10 11.53 7.76 2.42
C GLU A 10 11.26 9.18 2.96
N LYS A 11 12.32 9.98 3.14
CA LYS A 11 12.18 11.33 3.68
C LYS A 11 11.56 12.29 2.66
N LYS A 12 10.23 12.27 2.60
CA LYS A 12 9.40 13.19 1.81
C LYS A 12 8.26 13.69 2.69
N ARG A 13 8.05 15.01 2.70
CA ARG A 13 7.00 15.68 3.49
C ARG A 13 5.63 15.01 3.33
N ASP A 14 5.24 14.73 2.08
CA ASP A 14 3.94 14.13 1.80
C ASP A 14 3.80 12.71 2.38
N LEU A 15 4.87 11.90 2.34
CA LEU A 15 4.87 10.56 2.93
C LEU A 15 4.88 10.63 4.46
N LEU A 16 5.59 11.58 5.04
CA LEU A 16 5.58 11.80 6.50
C LEU A 16 4.20 12.23 7.01
N LEU A 17 3.50 13.09 6.26
CA LEU A 17 2.12 13.47 6.55
C LEU A 17 1.17 12.28 6.49
N GLN A 18 1.29 11.46 5.44
CA GLN A 18 0.50 10.24 5.27
C GLN A 18 0.81 9.20 6.35
N PHE A 19 2.09 9.03 6.69
CA PHE A 19 2.53 8.16 7.78
C PHE A 19 1.93 8.59 9.11
N GLY A 20 1.92 9.90 9.40
CA GLY A 20 1.29 10.43 10.61
C GLY A 20 -0.17 10.00 10.72
N CYS A 21 -0.92 10.03 9.61
CA CYS A 21 -2.30 9.53 9.55
C CYS A 21 -2.40 8.03 9.81
N LEU A 22 -1.62 7.22 9.10
CA LEU A 22 -1.61 5.77 9.25
C LEU A 22 -1.22 5.36 10.68
N TYR A 23 -0.11 5.88 11.20
CA TYR A 23 0.36 5.62 12.56
C TYR A 23 -0.67 6.04 13.60
N THR A 24 -1.27 7.23 13.47
CA THR A 24 -2.30 7.69 14.42
C THR A 24 -3.53 6.78 14.39
N SER A 25 -3.94 6.31 13.21
CA SER A 25 -5.04 5.33 13.08
C SER A 25 -4.66 3.98 13.71
N PHE A 26 -3.42 3.52 13.49
CA PHE A 26 -2.89 2.28 14.05
C PHE A 26 -2.87 2.32 15.58
N LYS A 27 -2.42 3.43 16.18
CA LYS A 27 -2.49 3.62 17.64
C LYS A 27 -3.93 3.71 18.15
N HIS A 28 -4.82 4.34 17.39
CA HIS A 28 -6.23 4.50 17.76
C HIS A 28 -6.97 3.16 17.87
N ILE A 29 -6.73 2.23 16.93
CA ILE A 29 -7.40 0.92 16.94
C ILE A 29 -6.90 -0.01 18.04
N ASN A 30 -5.74 0.30 18.64
CA ASN A 30 -5.14 -0.43 19.75
C ASN A 30 -5.06 -1.95 19.51
N ALA A 31 -4.60 -2.34 18.32
CA ALA A 31 -4.45 -3.74 17.95
C ALA A 31 -3.38 -4.42 18.83
N LYS A 32 -3.73 -5.53 19.48
CA LYS A 32 -2.85 -6.23 20.43
C LYS A 32 -1.87 -7.21 19.78
N ASP A 33 -2.17 -7.63 18.56
CA ASP A 33 -1.47 -8.70 17.84
C ASP A 33 -0.73 -8.21 16.58
N THR A 34 -0.74 -6.89 16.36
CA THR A 34 -0.28 -6.25 15.13
C THR A 34 0.84 -5.28 15.44
N ASP A 35 2.00 -5.46 14.80
CA ASP A 35 3.08 -4.47 14.80
C ASP A 35 3.01 -3.60 13.54
N LEU A 36 3.46 -2.34 13.64
CA LEU A 36 3.71 -1.50 12.46
C LEU A 36 5.19 -1.61 12.08
N VAL A 37 5.45 -2.29 10.97
CA VAL A 37 6.80 -2.48 10.41
C VAL A 37 7.01 -1.45 9.30
N VAL A 38 8.10 -0.70 9.41
CA VAL A 38 8.45 0.34 8.45
C VAL A 38 9.81 0.02 7.84
N PHE A 39 9.81 -0.37 6.58
CA PHE A 39 11.02 -0.28 5.78
C PHE A 39 11.27 1.18 5.43
N GLY A 40 12.49 1.68 5.56
CA GLY A 40 12.75 3.04 5.13
C GLY A 40 14.20 3.40 4.93
N THR A 41 14.42 4.51 4.22
CA THR A 41 15.75 5.05 3.98
C THR A 41 16.39 5.53 5.29
N LYS A 42 17.73 5.49 5.37
CA LYS A 42 18.49 5.81 6.57
C LYS A 42 18.13 7.15 7.21
N ASP A 43 17.74 8.14 6.41
CA ASP A 43 17.41 9.50 6.82
C ASP A 43 15.97 9.67 7.34
N VAL A 44 15.04 8.75 7.06
CA VAL A 44 13.66 8.82 7.54
C VAL A 44 13.45 8.07 8.84
N LEU A 45 14.13 6.93 9.06
CA LEU A 45 13.90 6.09 10.24
C LEU A 45 14.10 6.80 11.59
N PRO A 46 15.08 7.70 11.76
CA PRO A 46 15.22 8.46 13.02
C PRO A 46 14.05 9.39 13.32
N LEU A 47 13.24 9.73 12.32
CA LEU A 47 12.06 10.59 12.46
C LEU A 47 10.82 9.80 12.88
N LEU A 48 10.84 8.47 12.77
CA LEU A 48 9.67 7.63 13.04
C LEU A 48 9.56 7.31 14.55
N PRO A 49 8.34 7.07 15.08
CA PRO A 49 8.14 6.67 16.47
C PRO A 49 8.91 5.39 16.84
N ASP A 50 9.39 5.32 18.09
CA ASP A 50 10.26 4.22 18.55
C ASP A 50 9.55 2.88 18.73
N ASP A 51 8.22 2.89 18.83
CA ASP A 51 7.41 1.67 18.89
C ASP A 51 7.13 1.07 17.50
N CYS A 52 7.61 1.69 16.42
CA CYS A 52 7.63 1.07 15.09
C CYS A 52 8.79 0.07 14.97
N VAL A 53 8.57 -1.03 14.27
CA VAL A 53 9.66 -1.94 13.87
C VAL A 53 10.35 -1.35 12.64
N LYS A 54 11.52 -0.73 12.84
CA LYS A 54 12.26 0.04 11.81
C LYS A 54 13.27 -0.85 11.08
N LEU A 55 13.15 -0.97 9.77
CA LEU A 55 14.05 -1.77 8.92
C LEU A 55 14.68 -0.90 7.83
N GLU A 56 15.98 -0.62 7.93
CA GLU A 56 16.65 0.21 6.91
C GLU A 56 16.69 -0.49 5.55
N CYS A 57 16.23 0.22 4.52
CA CYS A 57 16.17 -0.23 3.14
C CYS A 57 16.57 0.90 2.20
N GLU A 58 17.54 0.62 1.33
CA GLU A 58 17.90 1.51 0.25
C GLU A 58 16.81 1.55 -0.83
N LYS A 59 16.77 2.64 -1.58
CA LYS A 59 15.87 2.74 -2.73
C LYS A 59 16.35 1.87 -3.87
N ALA A 60 15.39 1.34 -4.62
CA ALA A 60 15.66 0.58 -5.83
C ALA A 60 16.36 1.50 -6.85
N SER A 61 17.58 1.14 -7.23
CA SER A 61 18.44 1.96 -8.09
C SER A 61 18.96 1.22 -9.33
N HIS A 62 18.84 -0.11 -9.36
CA HIS A 62 19.30 -0.95 -10.47
C HIS A 62 18.20 -1.88 -11.00
N PRO A 63 17.85 -1.78 -12.30
CA PRO A 63 18.45 -0.91 -13.32
C PRO A 63 18.09 0.58 -13.13
N PRO A 64 18.81 1.54 -13.77
CA PRO A 64 18.66 2.98 -13.53
C PRO A 64 17.23 3.51 -13.70
N GLU A 65 16.42 2.89 -14.55
CA GLU A 65 15.01 3.22 -14.77
C GLU A 65 14.19 3.19 -13.48
N LEU A 66 14.59 2.40 -12.48
CA LEU A 66 13.92 2.35 -11.17
C LEU A 66 14.00 3.67 -10.40
N LEU A 67 15.07 4.45 -10.59
CA LEU A 67 15.20 5.77 -9.97
C LEU A 67 14.08 6.72 -10.40
N HIS A 68 13.50 6.49 -11.58
CA HIS A 68 12.40 7.29 -12.15
C HIS A 68 11.02 6.68 -11.87
N TYR A 69 10.94 5.56 -11.16
CA TYR A 69 9.69 4.89 -10.77
C TYR A 69 9.63 4.62 -9.26
N PRO A 70 9.52 5.67 -8.42
CA PRO A 70 9.66 5.55 -6.96
C PRO A 70 8.62 4.64 -6.29
N ARG A 71 7.47 4.41 -6.94
CA ARG A 71 6.41 3.51 -6.45
C ARG A 71 6.87 2.05 -6.33
N ILE A 72 7.94 1.65 -7.02
CA ILE A 72 8.49 0.30 -6.87
C ILE A 72 9.00 0.03 -5.46
N ASN A 73 9.37 1.07 -4.71
CA ASN A 73 9.99 0.88 -3.40
C ASN A 73 9.06 0.24 -2.37
N SER A 74 7.74 0.38 -2.53
CA SER A 74 6.75 -0.30 -1.67
C SER A 74 6.74 -1.83 -1.83
N ILE A 75 7.34 -2.36 -2.89
CA ILE A 75 7.56 -3.80 -3.07
C ILE A 75 9.04 -4.20 -3.12
N HIS A 76 9.95 -3.27 -3.45
CA HIS A 76 11.39 -3.53 -3.50
C HIS A 76 11.97 -3.90 -2.14
N CYS A 77 11.48 -3.32 -1.05
CA CYS A 77 11.98 -3.64 0.29
C CYS A 77 11.88 -5.13 0.65
N PHE A 78 10.93 -5.85 0.03
CA PHE A 78 10.76 -7.29 0.20
C PHE A 78 11.83 -8.14 -0.50
N THR A 79 12.65 -7.55 -1.39
CA THR A 79 13.79 -8.26 -2.01
C THR A 79 15.05 -8.24 -1.17
N THR A 80 15.00 -7.60 0.01
CA THR A 80 16.16 -7.46 0.90
C THR A 80 16.23 -8.64 1.87
N GLU A 81 17.44 -8.94 2.37
CA GLU A 81 17.60 -9.98 3.41
C GLU A 81 16.80 -9.66 4.69
N LYS A 82 16.60 -8.38 4.99
CA LYS A 82 15.78 -7.95 6.14
C LYS A 82 14.32 -8.36 6.01
N ALA A 83 13.80 -8.53 4.80
CA ALA A 83 12.44 -9.02 4.61
C ALA A 83 12.28 -10.49 5.06
N LYS A 84 13.34 -11.30 4.98
CA LYS A 84 13.32 -12.69 5.47
C LYS A 84 13.16 -12.78 6.98
N GLU A 85 13.60 -11.77 7.73
CA GLU A 85 13.38 -11.70 9.18
C GLU A 85 11.90 -11.60 9.53
N LEU A 86 11.06 -11.05 8.64
CA LEU A 86 9.61 -11.00 8.87
C LEU A 86 9.02 -12.40 9.01
N GLU A 87 9.49 -13.38 8.24
CA GLU A 87 8.98 -14.77 8.29
C GLU A 87 9.22 -15.42 9.65
N LYS A 88 10.23 -14.97 10.39
CA LYS A 88 10.55 -15.49 11.73
C LYS A 88 9.66 -14.89 12.82
N HIS A 89 9.06 -13.73 12.56
CA HIS A 89 8.35 -12.94 13.58
C HIS A 89 6.86 -12.81 13.33
N TYR A 90 6.39 -12.97 12.10
CA TYR A 90 5.00 -12.74 11.73
C TYR A 90 4.46 -13.92 10.92
N ASP A 91 3.28 -14.39 11.30
CA ASP A 91 2.55 -15.44 10.58
C ASP A 91 1.94 -14.88 9.28
N ILE A 92 1.38 -13.67 9.37
CA ILE A 92 0.72 -12.97 8.27
C ILE A 92 1.13 -11.49 8.26
N ILE A 93 1.22 -10.90 7.07
CA ILE A 93 1.49 -9.46 6.91
C ILE A 93 0.52 -8.83 5.93
N LEU A 94 0.13 -7.59 6.23
CA LEU A 94 -0.51 -6.67 5.29
C LEU A 94 0.55 -5.75 4.72
N ARG A 95 0.95 -5.97 3.46
CA ARG A 95 1.69 -4.97 2.70
C ARG A 95 0.71 -3.94 2.14
N THR A 96 0.94 -2.67 2.44
CA THR A 96 0.11 -1.57 1.98
C THR A 96 0.92 -0.30 1.71
N ASP A 97 0.29 0.68 1.06
CA ASP A 97 0.84 2.02 0.87
C ASP A 97 0.62 2.87 2.14
N VAL A 98 1.42 3.94 2.29
CA VAL A 98 1.41 4.78 3.49
C VAL A 98 0.19 5.71 3.56
N ASP A 99 -0.46 6.00 2.44
CA ASP A 99 -1.64 6.86 2.33
C ASP A 99 -2.94 6.11 2.66
N THR A 100 -2.91 5.43 3.80
CA THR A 100 -3.97 4.53 4.27
C THR A 100 -4.31 4.80 5.73
N PHE A 101 -5.46 4.27 6.16
CA PHE A 101 -5.89 4.27 7.54
C PHE A 101 -6.35 2.87 7.92
N LEU A 102 -6.11 2.50 9.17
CA LEU A 102 -6.77 1.35 9.79
C LEU A 102 -8.00 1.82 10.56
N THR A 103 -8.96 0.92 10.73
CA THR A 103 -10.18 1.15 11.51
C THR A 103 -10.33 0.09 12.60
N PRO A 104 -11.26 0.26 13.56
CA PRO A 104 -11.51 -0.77 14.58
C PRO A 104 -11.88 -2.14 14.00
N ALA A 105 -12.39 -2.22 12.77
CA ALA A 105 -12.69 -3.48 12.10
C ALA A 105 -11.44 -4.36 11.88
N TRP A 106 -10.24 -3.77 11.82
CA TRP A 106 -8.96 -4.49 11.72
C TRP A 106 -8.79 -5.58 12.78
N ASN A 107 -9.25 -5.31 14.01
CA ASN A 107 -9.09 -6.23 15.15
C ASN A 107 -9.82 -7.56 14.97
N HIS A 108 -10.81 -7.62 14.08
CA HIS A 108 -11.60 -8.82 13.79
C HIS A 108 -11.38 -9.36 12.37
N TYR A 109 -10.54 -8.69 11.57
CA TYR A 109 -10.32 -9.02 10.17
C TYR A 109 -9.02 -9.80 9.95
N TYR A 110 -9.16 -11.05 9.52
CA TYR A 110 -8.06 -11.95 9.20
C TYR A 110 -8.31 -12.62 7.85
N PRO A 111 -7.27 -12.77 7.00
CA PRO A 111 -7.44 -13.34 5.68
C PRO A 111 -7.42 -14.87 5.81
N THR A 112 -8.39 -15.56 5.21
CA THR A 112 -8.41 -17.03 5.15
C THR A 112 -7.53 -17.59 4.03
N THR A 113 -7.34 -16.80 2.98
CA THR A 113 -6.50 -17.08 1.81
C THR A 113 -5.56 -15.90 1.58
N TYR A 114 -4.81 -15.89 0.47
CA TYR A 114 -4.08 -14.68 0.08
C TYR A 114 -5.09 -13.64 -0.44
N THR A 115 -5.26 -12.57 0.31
CA THR A 115 -6.29 -11.56 0.03
C THR A 115 -5.66 -10.28 -0.48
N VAL A 116 -6.21 -9.74 -1.56
CA VAL A 116 -5.80 -8.45 -2.10
C VAL A 116 -6.98 -7.48 -2.08
N GLY A 117 -6.69 -6.18 -2.05
CA GLY A 117 -7.71 -5.17 -2.34
C GLY A 117 -8.12 -5.19 -3.82
N LYS A 118 -8.95 -4.23 -4.23
CA LYS A 118 -9.45 -4.13 -5.61
C LYS A 118 -8.78 -2.97 -6.36
N GLY A 119 -8.14 -3.27 -7.48
CA GLY A 119 -7.62 -2.29 -8.42
C GLY A 119 -8.66 -1.84 -9.46
N GLY A 120 -8.22 -1.03 -10.44
CA GLY A 120 -9.05 -0.52 -11.53
C GLY A 120 -8.27 -0.10 -12.77
N TYR A 121 -7.17 -0.81 -13.08
CA TYR A 121 -6.24 -0.47 -14.15
C TYR A 121 -6.37 -1.34 -15.41
N ALA A 122 -7.04 -2.48 -15.31
CA ALA A 122 -7.22 -3.45 -16.40
C ALA A 122 -8.70 -3.49 -16.85
N THR A 123 -9.25 -2.31 -17.18
CA THR A 123 -10.64 -2.18 -17.65
C THR A 123 -10.78 -2.60 -19.11
N TYR A 124 -9.83 -2.18 -19.96
CA TYR A 124 -9.86 -2.46 -21.40
C TYR A 124 -9.22 -3.81 -21.73
N GLN A 125 -9.74 -4.47 -22.76
CA GLN A 125 -9.25 -5.78 -23.21
C GLN A 125 -7.77 -5.73 -23.61
N ILE A 126 -7.34 -4.64 -24.28
CA ILE A 126 -5.95 -4.43 -24.67
C ILE A 126 -4.98 -4.53 -23.48
N VAL A 127 -5.35 -3.99 -22.31
CA VAL A 127 -4.51 -4.07 -21.10
C VAL A 127 -4.40 -5.52 -20.61
N LYS A 128 -5.52 -6.25 -20.59
CA LYS A 128 -5.56 -7.66 -20.19
C LYS A 128 -4.71 -8.54 -21.12
N ASP A 129 -4.74 -8.25 -22.42
CA ASP A 129 -3.96 -8.96 -23.42
C ASP A 129 -2.46 -8.69 -23.27
N HIS A 130 -2.06 -7.42 -23.04
CA HIS A 130 -0.66 -7.09 -22.73
C HIS A 130 -0.17 -7.78 -21.46
N LEU A 131 -0.98 -7.86 -20.41
CA LEU A 131 -0.62 -8.55 -19.16
C LEU A 131 -0.36 -10.05 -19.39
N LYS A 132 -1.24 -10.71 -20.15
CA LYS A 132 -1.05 -12.12 -20.52
C LYS A 132 0.16 -12.33 -21.42
N ARG A 133 0.39 -11.42 -22.38
CA ARG A 133 1.57 -11.47 -23.27
C ARG A 133 2.86 -11.34 -22.47
N VAL A 134 2.98 -10.32 -21.61
CA VAL A 134 4.19 -10.11 -20.78
C VAL A 134 4.41 -11.30 -19.86
N ALA A 135 3.36 -11.84 -19.23
CA ALA A 135 3.49 -13.05 -18.43
C ALA A 135 4.05 -14.22 -19.25
N LYS A 136 3.50 -14.46 -20.45
CA LYS A 136 3.97 -15.51 -21.36
C LYS A 136 5.43 -15.32 -21.80
N GLU A 137 5.82 -14.09 -22.15
CA GLU A 137 7.20 -13.74 -22.54
C GLU A 137 8.20 -14.02 -21.41
N LEU A 138 7.78 -13.85 -20.16
CA LEU A 138 8.58 -14.16 -18.97
C LEU A 138 8.48 -15.63 -18.52
N GLY A 139 7.77 -16.49 -19.25
CA GLY A 139 7.54 -17.89 -18.87
C GLY A 139 6.64 -18.06 -17.64
N LEU A 140 5.84 -17.05 -17.31
CA LEU A 140 4.94 -17.03 -16.15
C LEU A 140 3.50 -17.37 -16.57
N ASN A 141 2.75 -17.92 -15.61
CA ASN A 141 1.35 -18.28 -15.82
C ASN A 141 0.42 -17.12 -15.45
N HIS A 142 -0.44 -16.70 -16.37
CA HIS A 142 -1.49 -15.72 -16.11
C HIS A 142 -2.89 -16.36 -16.17
N ARG A 143 -3.53 -16.56 -15.01
CA ARG A 143 -4.83 -17.27 -14.88
C ARG A 143 -6.06 -16.38 -15.10
N SER A 144 -5.87 -15.27 -15.82
CA SER A 144 -6.90 -14.26 -16.12
C SER A 144 -7.56 -13.62 -14.89
N LEU A 145 -6.88 -13.62 -13.73
CA LEU A 145 -7.29 -12.77 -12.61
C LEU A 145 -6.79 -11.35 -12.89
N HIS A 146 -7.72 -10.39 -12.87
CA HIS A 146 -7.44 -9.01 -13.26
C HIS A 146 -7.91 -8.01 -12.20
N ASN A 147 -7.30 -6.82 -12.20
CA ASN A 147 -7.58 -5.72 -11.27
C ASN A 147 -7.29 -6.09 -9.81
N LEU A 148 -6.18 -6.78 -9.56
CA LEU A 148 -5.69 -7.03 -8.21
C LEU A 148 -5.14 -5.74 -7.59
N GLY A 149 -5.57 -5.39 -6.39
CA GLY A 149 -5.21 -4.14 -5.70
C GLY A 149 -3.75 -4.07 -5.25
N ALA A 150 -3.31 -2.88 -4.81
CA ALA A 150 -1.94 -2.65 -4.33
C ALA A 150 -1.71 -3.22 -2.93
N THR A 151 -2.78 -3.41 -2.16
CA THR A 151 -2.72 -3.98 -0.81
C THR A 151 -2.80 -5.50 -0.86
N HIS A 152 -1.86 -6.17 -0.20
CA HIS A 152 -1.74 -7.62 -0.17
C HIS A 152 -1.67 -8.11 1.28
N TYR A 153 -2.57 -9.02 1.66
CA TYR A 153 -2.70 -9.57 3.00
C TYR A 153 -2.67 -11.09 2.96
N GLY A 154 -1.71 -11.70 3.63
CA GLY A 154 -1.61 -13.15 3.67
C GLY A 154 -0.40 -13.63 4.44
N LYS A 155 -0.07 -14.92 4.28
CA LYS A 155 1.13 -15.52 4.87
C LYS A 155 2.36 -14.72 4.49
N THR A 156 3.21 -14.46 5.49
CA THR A 156 4.40 -13.59 5.35
C THR A 156 5.27 -14.00 4.16
N LYS A 157 5.61 -15.29 4.10
CA LYS A 157 6.36 -15.86 2.97
C LYS A 157 5.73 -15.57 1.62
N SER A 158 4.42 -15.79 1.48
CA SER A 158 3.72 -15.57 0.22
C SER A 158 3.73 -14.10 -0.21
N VAL A 159 3.61 -13.16 0.73
CA VAL A 159 3.68 -11.72 0.42
C VAL A 159 5.10 -11.30 0.00
N ILE A 160 6.13 -11.86 0.63
CA ILE A 160 7.54 -11.66 0.24
C ILE A 160 7.81 -12.23 -1.16
N ASP A 161 7.42 -13.49 -1.41
CA ASP A 161 7.67 -14.17 -2.69
C ASP A 161 6.97 -13.43 -3.86
N VAL A 162 5.71 -13.01 -3.66
CA VAL A 162 4.96 -12.21 -4.65
C VAL A 162 5.62 -10.87 -4.90
N SER A 163 5.96 -10.12 -3.84
CA SER A 163 6.58 -8.80 -3.98
C SER A 163 7.95 -8.91 -4.66
N THR A 164 8.71 -9.97 -4.38
CA THR A 164 10.01 -10.23 -5.00
C THR A 164 9.89 -10.52 -6.50
N LEU A 165 8.98 -11.41 -6.88
CA LEU A 165 8.73 -11.67 -8.31
C LEU A 165 8.18 -10.43 -9.01
N ALA A 166 7.29 -9.67 -8.36
CA ALA A 166 6.75 -8.42 -8.90
C ALA A 166 7.86 -7.39 -9.17
N VAL A 167 8.88 -7.28 -8.32
CA VAL A 167 10.03 -6.41 -8.60
C VAL A 167 10.77 -6.84 -9.87
N THR A 168 11.00 -8.14 -10.07
CA THR A 168 11.63 -8.66 -11.29
C THR A 168 10.81 -8.35 -12.54
N ILE A 169 9.49 -8.55 -12.49
CA ILE A 169 8.58 -8.21 -13.58
C ILE A 169 8.56 -6.69 -13.82
N GLY A 170 8.52 -5.89 -12.75
CA GLY A 170 8.53 -4.42 -12.82
C GLY A 170 9.80 -3.88 -13.50
N LYS A 171 10.96 -4.48 -13.23
CA LYS A 171 12.22 -4.19 -13.94
C LYS A 171 12.11 -4.49 -15.43
N HIS A 172 11.53 -5.63 -15.80
CA HIS A 172 11.29 -5.95 -17.22
C HIS A 172 10.35 -4.93 -17.88
N LEU A 173 9.21 -4.62 -17.25
CA LEU A 173 8.26 -3.63 -17.74
C LEU A 173 8.93 -2.25 -17.96
N LEU A 174 9.75 -1.79 -17.02
CA LEU A 174 10.45 -0.50 -17.15
C LEU A 174 11.52 -0.49 -18.24
N THR A 175 12.28 -1.58 -18.39
CA THR A 175 13.44 -1.63 -19.28
C THR A 175 13.13 -2.12 -20.69
N LYS A 176 11.96 -2.73 -20.91
CA LYS A 176 11.54 -3.29 -22.19
C LYS A 176 10.24 -2.67 -22.68
N GLU A 177 9.16 -2.84 -21.92
CA GLU A 177 7.82 -2.41 -22.35
C GLU A 177 7.67 -0.89 -22.39
N PHE A 178 8.13 -0.19 -21.35
CA PHE A 178 7.92 1.25 -21.17
C PHE A 178 9.23 2.05 -21.24
N LYS A 179 10.27 1.49 -21.87
CA LYS A 179 11.59 2.14 -21.93
C LYS A 179 11.54 3.47 -22.69
N THR A 180 10.83 3.48 -23.81
CA THR A 180 10.79 4.63 -24.74
C THR A 180 9.47 5.38 -24.71
N ASP A 181 8.37 4.67 -24.44
CA ASP A 181 7.03 5.24 -24.36
C ASP A 181 6.37 4.81 -23.04
N LYS A 182 5.83 5.77 -22.29
CA LYS A 182 5.09 5.49 -21.05
C LYS A 182 3.66 5.03 -21.34
N GLY A 183 3.19 5.09 -22.57
CA GLY A 183 1.82 4.79 -22.95
C GLY A 183 0.82 5.80 -22.40
N LYS A 184 -0.48 5.46 -22.43
CA LYS A 184 -1.57 6.39 -22.11
C LYS A 184 -2.61 5.76 -21.19
N TRP A 185 -2.89 6.42 -20.08
CA TRP A 185 -4.01 6.06 -19.20
C TRP A 185 -5.36 6.37 -19.87
N PRO A 186 -6.39 5.50 -19.76
CA PRO A 186 -6.47 4.27 -18.95
C PRO A 186 -6.15 2.98 -19.74
N SER A 187 -5.44 3.09 -20.88
CA SER A 187 -4.93 1.95 -21.65
C SER A 187 -3.60 1.43 -21.06
N TRP A 188 -2.77 0.76 -21.86
CA TRP A 188 -1.44 0.28 -21.47
C TRP A 188 -0.56 1.48 -21.06
N TYR A 189 -0.26 1.59 -19.76
CA TYR A 189 0.36 2.79 -19.18
C TYR A 189 1.38 2.45 -18.09
N GLY A 190 2.60 2.96 -18.26
CA GLY A 190 3.74 2.71 -17.37
C GLY A 190 3.61 3.33 -15.97
N GLY A 191 2.66 4.22 -15.72
CA GLY A 191 2.45 4.78 -14.38
C GLY A 191 1.94 3.76 -13.36
N VAL A 192 1.35 2.65 -13.82
CA VAL A 192 0.78 1.58 -12.96
C VAL A 192 1.56 0.25 -13.04
N ILE A 193 2.85 0.30 -13.37
CA ILE A 193 3.74 -0.87 -13.40
C ILE A 193 3.73 -1.69 -12.11
N ASN A 194 3.64 -1.05 -10.93
CA ASN A 194 3.55 -1.81 -9.67
C ASN A 194 2.28 -2.70 -9.65
N MET A 195 1.17 -2.25 -10.26
CA MET A 195 -0.08 -3.00 -10.29
C MET A 195 0.02 -4.16 -11.26
N TYR A 196 0.51 -3.90 -12.49
CA TYR A 196 0.72 -4.93 -13.51
C TYR A 196 1.66 -6.05 -13.03
N SER A 197 2.78 -5.67 -12.42
CA SER A 197 3.77 -6.65 -11.93
C SER A 197 3.26 -7.49 -10.77
N ASN A 198 2.54 -6.88 -9.81
CA ASN A 198 1.88 -7.62 -8.74
C ASN A 198 0.82 -8.58 -9.27
N GLU A 199 0.02 -8.16 -10.25
CA GLU A 199 -1.01 -9.02 -10.84
C GLU A 199 -0.41 -10.26 -11.50
N ILE A 200 0.62 -10.08 -12.33
CA ILE A 200 1.32 -11.18 -12.99
C ILE A 200 1.94 -12.12 -11.93
N ALA A 201 2.60 -11.58 -10.90
CA ALA A 201 3.21 -12.37 -9.84
C ALA A 201 2.17 -13.21 -9.06
N VAL A 202 1.05 -12.60 -8.67
CA VAL A 202 -0.04 -13.30 -7.95
C VAL A 202 -0.67 -14.37 -8.83
N ASN A 203 -0.95 -14.06 -10.10
CA ASN A 203 -1.49 -15.04 -11.04
C ASN A 203 -0.57 -16.27 -11.18
N HIS A 204 0.75 -16.07 -11.09
CA HIS A 204 1.72 -17.15 -11.21
C HIS A 204 1.89 -17.96 -9.92
N LEU A 205 2.07 -17.30 -8.78
CA LEU A 205 2.52 -17.94 -7.53
C LEU A 205 1.39 -18.42 -6.62
N ILE A 206 0.24 -17.73 -6.61
CA ILE A 206 -0.74 -17.88 -5.54
C ILE A 206 -1.96 -18.62 -6.04
N LYS A 207 -2.13 -19.90 -5.68
CA LYS A 207 -3.25 -20.70 -6.17
C LYS A 207 -4.62 -20.11 -5.81
N ASP A 208 -4.84 -19.80 -4.54
CA ASP A 208 -6.13 -19.36 -4.01
C ASP A 208 -6.04 -17.90 -3.56
N VAL A 209 -6.70 -17.02 -4.33
CA VAL A 209 -6.68 -15.56 -4.14
C VAL A 209 -8.10 -15.07 -3.89
N SER A 210 -8.26 -14.20 -2.89
CA SER A 210 -9.51 -13.46 -2.66
C SER A 210 -9.32 -11.97 -2.96
N ILE A 211 -10.25 -11.37 -3.71
CA ILE A 211 -10.28 -9.93 -3.95
C ILE A 211 -11.32 -9.32 -3.01
N ASP A 212 -10.88 -8.73 -1.91
CA ASP A 212 -11.76 -8.21 -0.87
C ASP A 212 -11.91 -6.69 -0.97
N ARG A 213 -12.84 -6.27 -1.84
CA ARG A 213 -13.21 -4.86 -2.01
C ARG A 213 -14.00 -4.26 -0.85
N ARG A 214 -14.36 -5.07 0.15
CA ARG A 214 -15.16 -4.61 1.29
C ARG A 214 -14.24 -4.21 2.43
N HIS A 215 -13.26 -5.04 2.77
CA HIS A 215 -12.42 -4.77 3.94
C HIS A 215 -11.08 -4.11 3.60
N LEU A 216 -10.57 -4.29 2.39
CA LEU A 216 -9.30 -3.71 1.93
C LEU A 216 -9.51 -2.64 0.85
N ASP A 217 -8.60 -1.66 0.85
CA ASP A 217 -8.59 -0.50 -0.06
C ASP A 217 -9.91 0.30 -0.13
N PHE A 218 -10.68 0.31 0.95
CA PHE A 218 -11.98 0.99 0.96
C PHE A 218 -11.82 2.51 0.96
N GLU A 219 -12.74 3.24 0.34
CA GLU A 219 -12.54 4.67 0.04
C GLU A 219 -12.62 5.55 1.30
N SER A 220 -11.58 6.38 1.54
CA SER A 220 -11.52 7.33 2.66
C SER A 220 -12.55 8.46 2.63
N THR A 221 -13.33 8.56 1.55
CA THR A 221 -14.39 9.56 1.36
C THR A 221 -15.78 9.02 1.69
N SER A 222 -15.88 7.73 2.00
CA SER A 222 -17.15 7.07 2.26
C SER A 222 -17.85 7.60 3.53
N SER A 223 -19.17 7.52 3.52
CA SER A 223 -20.01 7.75 4.72
C SER A 223 -20.40 6.45 5.43
N ASP A 224 -19.87 5.30 4.98
CA ASP A 224 -20.07 3.99 5.61
C ASP A 224 -19.36 3.92 6.98
N SER A 225 -19.68 2.87 7.75
CA SER A 225 -19.19 2.70 9.11
C SER A 225 -17.75 2.21 9.16
N VAL A 226 -16.93 2.81 10.03
CA VAL A 226 -15.56 2.34 10.34
C VAL A 226 -15.53 0.92 10.92
N MET A 227 -16.66 0.37 11.35
CA MET A 227 -16.76 -0.99 11.88
C MET A 227 -16.82 -2.07 10.80
N ASN A 228 -16.99 -1.69 9.53
CA ASN A 228 -17.18 -2.62 8.42
C ASN A 228 -15.94 -2.81 7.55
N HIS A 229 -14.96 -1.91 7.63
CA HIS A 229 -13.87 -1.83 6.65
C HIS A 229 -12.53 -1.72 7.35
N ALA A 230 -11.73 -2.78 7.37
CA ALA A 230 -10.50 -2.85 8.15
C ALA A 230 -9.42 -1.85 7.70
N HIS A 231 -9.37 -1.56 6.40
CA HIS A 231 -8.31 -0.78 5.78
C HIS A 231 -8.89 0.18 4.74
N LEU A 232 -8.59 1.46 4.91
CA LEU A 232 -9.04 2.55 4.06
C LEU A 232 -7.87 3.11 3.25
N HIS A 233 -8.12 3.44 1.99
CA HIS A 233 -7.12 3.98 1.08
C HIS A 233 -7.52 5.38 0.60
N CYS A 234 -6.55 6.29 0.52
CA CYS A 234 -6.76 7.65 0.05
C CYS A 234 -6.57 7.77 -1.47
N TRP A 235 -7.62 7.43 -2.21
CA TRP A 235 -7.66 7.59 -3.66
C TRP A 235 -7.59 9.06 -4.09
N HIS A 236 -7.31 9.29 -5.37
CA HIS A 236 -7.18 10.66 -5.89
C HIS A 236 -8.55 11.32 -6.03
N THR A 237 -8.82 12.32 -5.19
CA THR A 237 -10.09 13.03 -5.12
C THR A 237 -9.88 14.37 -4.40
N ASP A 238 -10.86 15.26 -4.46
CA ASP A 238 -10.98 16.48 -3.66
C ASP A 238 -12.05 16.38 -2.57
N HIS A 239 -12.84 15.30 -2.53
CA HIS A 239 -13.83 15.03 -1.50
C HIS A 239 -13.17 14.75 -0.14
N VAL A 240 -13.88 15.05 0.95
CA VAL A 240 -13.41 14.76 2.32
C VAL A 240 -13.53 13.25 2.58
N PHE A 241 -12.50 12.54 3.05
CA PHE A 241 -11.12 12.98 3.31
C PHE A 241 -10.20 12.75 2.10
N SER A 242 -9.55 13.82 1.63
CA SER A 242 -8.56 13.79 0.54
C SER A 242 -7.15 14.06 1.06
N LYS A 243 -6.20 13.18 0.72
CA LYS A 243 -4.78 13.37 1.06
C LYS A 243 -4.20 14.65 0.45
N PHE A 244 -4.64 15.06 -0.75
CA PHE A 244 -4.15 16.27 -1.41
C PHE A 244 -4.62 17.53 -0.69
N GLN A 245 -5.89 17.58 -0.31
CA GLN A 245 -6.45 18.71 0.46
C GLN A 245 -5.80 18.79 1.84
N PHE A 246 -5.53 17.65 2.48
CA PHE A 246 -4.84 17.57 3.76
C PHE A 246 -3.39 18.07 3.68
N THR A 247 -2.62 17.62 2.69
CA THR A 247 -1.24 18.07 2.44
C THR A 247 -1.16 19.57 2.14
N ALA A 248 -2.17 20.11 1.46
CA ALA A 248 -2.31 21.54 1.17
C ALA A 248 -2.79 22.37 2.38
N GLY A 249 -3.03 21.76 3.55
CA GLY A 249 -3.46 22.45 4.77
C GLY A 249 -4.92 22.93 4.75
N LYS A 250 -5.74 22.49 3.79
CA LYS A 250 -7.13 22.98 3.66
C LYS A 250 -8.03 22.57 4.82
N TYR A 251 -7.60 21.58 5.61
CA TYR A 251 -8.35 21.08 6.76
C TYR A 251 -7.91 21.71 8.09
N ASP A 252 -6.84 22.51 8.11
CA ASP A 252 -6.16 22.91 9.36
C ASP A 252 -6.99 23.80 10.28
N LYS A 253 -8.02 24.45 9.72
CA LYS A 253 -8.96 25.33 10.44
C LYS A 253 -10.35 24.69 10.63
N LEU A 254 -10.54 23.43 10.24
CA LEU A 254 -11.84 22.78 10.39
C LEU A 254 -12.07 22.39 11.86
N GLU A 255 -13.26 22.69 12.37
CA GLU A 255 -13.67 22.24 13.70
C GLU A 255 -13.98 20.74 13.70
N THR A 256 -13.43 20.02 14.68
CA THR A 256 -13.58 18.56 14.79
C THR A 256 -14.70 18.12 15.74
N LYS A 257 -15.32 19.05 16.47
CA LYS A 257 -16.28 18.74 17.56
C LYS A 257 -17.54 18.01 17.08
N ASN A 258 -17.94 18.23 15.83
CA ASN A 258 -19.17 17.65 15.25
C ASN A 258 -18.89 16.46 14.31
N LEU A 259 -17.64 15.99 14.22
CA LEU A 259 -17.29 14.85 13.37
C LEU A 259 -17.85 13.57 13.95
N ASN A 260 -18.53 12.78 13.11
CA ASN A 260 -19.03 11.47 13.51
C ASN A 260 -17.93 10.42 13.31
N MET A 261 -17.23 10.06 14.39
CA MET A 261 -16.14 9.07 14.36
C MET A 261 -16.56 7.67 13.87
N ASN A 262 -17.86 7.37 13.79
CA ASN A 262 -18.32 6.12 13.18
C ASN A 262 -18.34 6.19 11.64
N LYS A 263 -18.32 7.38 11.03
CA LYS A 263 -18.32 7.54 9.56
C LYS A 263 -16.89 7.68 9.05
N ILE A 264 -16.54 6.92 8.01
CA ILE A 264 -15.18 6.86 7.46
C ILE A 264 -14.56 8.24 7.17
N LYS A 265 -15.22 9.11 6.40
CA LYS A 265 -14.65 10.41 6.03
C LYS A 265 -14.36 11.32 7.24
N ASP A 266 -15.24 11.29 8.24
CA ASP A 266 -15.14 12.09 9.46
C ASP A 266 -14.05 11.51 10.37
N TYR A 267 -13.98 10.18 10.48
CA TYR A 267 -12.91 9.43 11.13
C TYR A 267 -11.53 9.77 10.54
N CYS A 268 -11.37 9.64 9.22
CA CYS A 268 -10.09 9.95 8.54
C CYS A 268 -9.67 11.40 8.79
N LEU A 269 -10.60 12.35 8.68
CA LEU A 269 -10.33 13.76 8.96
C LEU A 269 -9.90 13.98 10.42
N ALA A 270 -10.62 13.43 11.38
CA ALA A 270 -10.31 13.55 12.80
C ALA A 270 -8.94 12.95 13.14
N ILE A 271 -8.63 11.76 12.62
CA ILE A 271 -7.33 11.10 12.80
C ILE A 271 -6.21 11.93 12.17
N ALA A 272 -6.39 12.45 10.97
CA ALA A 272 -5.38 13.25 10.29
C ALA A 272 -5.07 14.58 11.03
N LEU A 273 -6.10 15.24 11.57
CA LEU A 273 -5.91 16.45 12.39
C LEU A 273 -5.29 16.13 13.75
N LYS A 274 -5.65 14.98 14.35
CA LYS A 274 -4.99 14.46 15.55
C LYS A 274 -3.51 14.19 15.29
N ALA A 275 -3.16 13.58 14.15
CA ALA A 275 -1.78 13.33 13.77
C ALA A 275 -0.96 14.63 13.73
N LYS A 276 -1.46 15.69 13.07
CA LYS A 276 -0.76 16.99 13.00
C LYS A 276 -0.47 17.59 14.38
N ARG A 277 -1.41 17.44 15.32
CA ARG A 277 -1.27 17.96 16.67
C ARG A 277 -0.29 17.14 17.51
N ASP A 278 -0.33 15.82 17.39
CA ASP A 278 0.37 14.91 18.29
C ASP A 278 1.76 14.51 17.76
N LEU A 279 2.01 14.65 16.46
CA LEU A 279 3.27 14.31 15.78
C LEU A 279 3.86 15.49 14.99
N PRO A 280 3.95 16.70 15.56
CA PRO A 280 4.36 17.89 14.82
C PRO A 280 5.78 17.77 14.25
N GLU A 281 6.70 17.08 14.95
CA GLU A 281 8.08 16.92 14.51
C GLU A 281 8.24 15.97 13.31
N ILE A 282 7.32 15.01 13.15
CA ILE A 282 7.29 14.10 12.01
C ILE A 282 6.66 14.80 10.80
N MET A 283 5.69 15.69 11.03
CA MET A 283 4.81 16.25 10.00
C MET A 283 5.24 17.63 9.47
N LYS A 284 6.43 18.11 9.84
CA LYS A 284 7.07 19.31 9.26
C LYS A 284 7.67 19.00 7.88
#